data_AF-A0A1B1KF83-F1
#
_entry.id   AF-A0A1B1KF83-F1
#
_cell.length_a   1.000
_cell.length_b   1.000
_cell.length_c   1.000
_cell.angle_alpha   90.00
_cell.angle_beta   90.00
_cell.angle_gamma   90.00
#
_symmetry.space_group_name_H-M   'P 1'
#
loop_
_entity.id
_entity.type
_entity.pdbx_description
1 polymer ?
#
loop_
_entity_poly.entity_id
_entity_poly.type
_entity_poly.pdbx_seq_one_letter_code
_entity_poly.pdbx_strand_id
1 'polypeptide(L)' 'MKRFTSVGHAQRFLSAFSGISPHFRPGRHRLTALEWRAKMAARFAVWREATATAVAA' A
#
# COMPACT_ATOMS: atom_id res chain seq x y z
N MET A 1 0.65 -15.19 -1.64
CA MET A 1 0.24 -14.53 -2.91
C MET A 1 0.12 -15.60 -3.97
N LYS A 2 -1.01 -15.65 -4.71
CA LYS A 2 -1.11 -16.53 -5.88
C LYS A 2 -0.06 -16.10 -6.92
N ARG A 3 0.44 -17.04 -7.73
CA ARG A 3 1.41 -16.75 -8.80
C ARG A 3 0.75 -15.89 -9.88
N PHE A 4 1.51 -14.98 -10.50
CA PHE A 4 1.04 -14.26 -11.69
C PHE A 4 0.96 -15.22 -12.88
N THR A 5 -0.15 -15.18 -13.61
CA THR A 5 -0.39 -16.05 -14.78
C THR A 5 0.44 -15.63 -16.01
N SER A 6 0.93 -14.38 -16.06
CA SER A 6 1.78 -13.88 -17.14
C SER A 6 2.69 -12.74 -16.68
N VAL A 7 3.75 -12.48 -17.44
CA VAL A 7 4.66 -11.35 -17.22
C VAL A 7 3.91 -10.01 -17.28
N GLY A 8 3.01 -9.84 -18.24
CA GLY A 8 2.21 -8.61 -18.37
C GLY A 8 1.32 -8.35 -17.14
N HIS A 9 0.73 -9.39 -16.55
CA HIS A 9 -0.02 -9.24 -15.30
C HIS A 9 0.89 -8.84 -14.13
N ALA A 10 2.06 -9.47 -14.02
CA ALA A 10 3.04 -9.10 -13.00
C ALA A 10 3.49 -7.65 -13.17
N GLN A 11 3.76 -7.21 -14.40
CA GLN A 11 4.27 -5.88 -14.68
C GLN A 11 3.24 -4.78 -14.39
N ARG A 12 1.97 -4.99 -14.75
CA ARG A 12 0.87 -4.07 -14.37
C ARG A 12 0.73 -3.96 -12.85
N PHE A 13 0.81 -5.09 -12.15
CA PHE A 13 0.78 -5.08 -10.69
C PHE A 13 1.99 -4.33 -10.11
N LEU A 14 3.20 -4.65 -10.55
CA LEU A 14 4.43 -4.06 -10.04
C LEU A 14 4.52 -2.56 -10.35
N SER A 15 4.04 -2.12 -11.51
CA SER A 15 4.03 -0.70 -11.89
C SER A 15 3.26 0.15 -10.87
N ALA A 16 2.06 -0.27 -10.45
CA ALA A 16 1.33 0.42 -9.39
C ALA A 16 1.92 0.14 -8.00
N PHE A 17 2.24 -1.12 -7.70
CA PHE A 17 2.64 -1.56 -6.36
C PHE A 17 4.01 -1.00 -5.92
N SER A 18 4.93 -0.78 -6.87
CA SER A 18 6.26 -0.22 -6.58
C SER A 18 6.18 1.20 -5.99
N GLY A 19 5.24 2.02 -6.47
CA GLY A 19 4.99 3.35 -5.90
C GLY A 19 4.28 3.30 -4.54
N ILE A 20 3.33 2.37 -4.36
CA ILE A 20 2.49 2.31 -3.15
C ILE A 20 3.23 1.68 -1.96
N SER A 21 3.95 0.57 -2.19
CA SER A 21 4.54 -0.28 -1.16
C SER A 21 5.47 0.46 -0.17
N PRO A 22 6.35 1.39 -0.60
CA PRO A 22 7.22 2.14 0.31
C PRO A 22 6.46 2.93 1.39
N HIS A 23 5.27 3.46 1.08
CA HIS A 23 4.46 4.22 2.06
C HIS A 23 4.01 3.35 3.24
N PHE A 24 3.80 2.05 3.02
CA PHE A 24 3.37 1.08 4.02
C PHE A 24 4.53 0.34 4.70
N ARG A 25 5.77 0.68 4.37
CA ARG A 25 6.98 0.10 4.98
C ARG A 25 7.79 1.16 5.75
N PRO A 26 7.20 1.89 6.72
CA PRO A 26 8.01 2.71 7.60
C PRO A 26 8.92 1.76 8.38
N GLY A 27 10.23 2.01 8.34
CA GLY A 27 11.23 1.15 8.99
C GLY A 27 10.83 0.85 10.43
N ARG A 28 10.25 -0.34 10.66
CA ARG A 28 9.60 -0.71 11.92
C ARG A 28 10.58 -0.68 13.09
N HIS A 29 11.85 -0.97 12.81
CA HIS A 29 12.94 -0.92 13.77
C HIS A 29 13.25 0.50 14.28
N ARG A 30 12.74 1.55 13.63
CA ARG A 30 12.97 2.96 14.02
C ARG A 30 11.82 3.57 14.79
N LEU A 31 10.74 2.83 15.01
CA LEU A 31 9.51 3.32 15.61
C LEU A 31 9.10 2.43 16.77
N THR A 32 8.57 3.05 17.82
CA THR A 32 7.84 2.29 18.85
C THR A 32 6.61 1.64 18.22
N ALA A 33 6.07 0.62 18.89
CA ALA A 33 4.88 -0.06 18.43
C ALA A 33 3.67 0.89 18.31
N LEU A 34 3.57 1.89 19.18
CA LEU A 34 2.49 2.88 19.16
C LEU A 34 2.61 3.82 17.96
N GLU A 35 3.80 4.39 17.73
CA GLU A 35 4.04 5.28 16.59
C GLU A 35 3.84 4.56 15.25
N TRP A 36 4.28 3.30 15.16
CA TRP A 36 4.05 2.49 13.97
C TRP A 36 2.55 2.29 13.71
N ARG A 37 1.76 1.94 14.74
CA ARG A 37 0.31 1.75 14.61
C ARG A 37 -0.39 3.04 14.19
N ALA A 38 -0.09 4.17 14.83
CA ALA A 38 -0.66 5.46 14.49
C ALA A 38 -0.34 5.87 13.04
N LYS A 39 0.91 5.70 12.62
CA LYS A 39 1.37 6.01 11.26
C LYS A 39 0.69 5.12 10.21
N MET A 40 0.48 3.83 10.50
CA MET A 40 -0.25 2.94 9.59
C MET A 40 -1.73 3.27 9.54
N ALA A 41 -2.37 3.57 10.66
CA ALA A 41 -3.79 3.96 10.70
C ALA A 41 -4.06 5.20 9.84
N ALA A 42 -3.22 6.23 9.95
CA ALA A 42 -3.34 7.43 9.12
C ALA A 42 -3.18 7.13 7.63
N ARG A 43 -2.20 6.31 7.23
CA ARG A 43 -1.98 5.94 5.82
C ARG A 43 -3.11 5.09 5.25
N PHE A 44 -3.67 4.18 6.04
CA PHE A 44 -4.86 3.44 5.63
C PHE A 44 -6.10 4.33 5.51
N ALA A 45 -6.23 5.39 6.32
CA ALA A 45 -7.32 6.35 6.18
C ALA A 45 -7.27 7.07 4.83
N VAL A 46 -6.12 7.64 4.48
CA VAL A 46 -5.90 8.31 3.18
C VAL A 46 -6.11 7.33 2.02
N TRP A 47 -5.61 6.10 2.15
CA TRP A 47 -5.81 5.07 1.12
C TRP A 47 -7.30 4.75 0.89
N ARG A 48 -8.07 4.58 1.98
CA ARG A 48 -9.52 4.33 1.86
C ARG A 48 -10.25 5.49 1.20
N GLU A 49 -9.89 6.72 1.53
CA GLU A 49 -10.48 7.91 0.91
C GLU A 49 -10.21 7.93 -0.60
N ALA A 50 -8.94 7.84 -1.01
CA ALA A 50 -8.57 7.86 -2.43
C ALA A 50 -9.18 6.71 -3.24
N THR A 51 -9.28 5.51 -2.64
CA THR A 51 -9.87 4.34 -3.30
C THR A 51 -11.40 4.34 -3.29
N ALA A 52 -12.04 4.93 -2.28
CA ALA A 52 -13.49 5.11 -2.26
C ALA A 52 -13.95 6.08 -3.35
N THR A 53 -13.19 7.16 -3.59
CA THR A 53 -13.44 8.09 -4.69
C THR A 53 -13.30 7.42 -6.06
N ALA A 54 -12.36 6.47 -6.20
CA ALA A 54 -12.15 5.74 -7.45
C ALA A 54 -13.25 4.72 -7.79
N VAL A 55 -14.07 4.29 -6.82
CA VAL A 55 -15.21 3.37 -7.06
C VAL A 55 -16.49 4.13 -7.46
N ALA A 56 -16.57 5.42 -7.15
CA ALA A 56 -17.74 6.25 -7.43
C ALA A 56 -17.70 6.97 -8.80
N ALA A 57 -16.58 6.87 -9.53
CA ALA A 57 -16.36 7.47 -10.85
C ALA A 57 -16.43 6.42 -11.96
#